data_AF-A0A1G1ML23-F1
#
_entry.id   AF-A0A1G1ML23-F1
#
_cell.length_a   1.000
_cell.length_b   1.000
_cell.length_c   1.000
_cell.angle_alpha   90.00
_cell.angle_beta   90.00
_cell.angle_gamma   90.00
#
_symmetry.space_group_name_H-M   'P 1'
#
loop_
_entity.id
_entity.type
_entity.pdbx_description
1 polymer ?
#
loop_
_entity_poly.entity_id
_entity_poly.type
_entity_poly.pdbx_seq_one_letter_code
_entity_poly.pdbx_strand_id
1 'polypeptide(L)'
;MGDFALRLSRQHAIPLVFTYHTMFEQYVHDWPVQNEGVKRFMVKLAAGYANLVDQVIVPSESVQEILLKRGVKTPMEVVPTGVDLEHFSKGDRKAFRQRNQIPLDALVIGHAGRLAPEKNLEFLTNCMVEVLKKDPRVYALIVGLGPSEKMIKDTFKQAGLEKRLRLTGVLHYQHLVDAYFAMDVFAFASLSETQGIVLIEAMAAGVPVVALDAPGARDVVEDYHNGRLLNEMDQRSFVDALIWALSRTPEELRTIKQIVRMTVQKYPINSVAKHMLEIYEKIRSRKSISLGKKNSSRYLFQWRMKAEWDIYSNYIKSVATSVFEGKFQETEPIKICDTTGGLPKGTAPCPAGESEIDRHVMTEDGKRIA
;
A
#
# COMPACT_ATOMS: atom_id res chain seq x y z
N MET A 1 -15.26 4.49 -20.33
CA MET A 1 -14.75 5.88 -20.38
C MET A 1 -13.37 5.99 -21.03
N GLY A 2 -12.43 5.05 -20.80
CA GLY A 2 -11.08 5.11 -21.43
C GLY A 2 -11.09 5.12 -22.97
N ASP A 3 -11.94 4.30 -23.60
CA ASP A 3 -12.01 4.19 -25.07
C ASP A 3 -12.35 5.51 -25.77
N PHE A 4 -13.13 6.38 -25.11
CA PHE A 4 -13.44 7.71 -25.64
C PHE A 4 -12.19 8.61 -25.70
N ALA A 5 -11.37 8.61 -24.64
CA ALA A 5 -10.11 9.34 -24.61
C ALA A 5 -9.13 8.81 -25.68
N LEU A 6 -9.10 7.49 -25.89
CA LEU A 6 -8.33 6.87 -26.96
C LEU A 6 -8.80 7.33 -28.34
N ARG A 7 -10.10 7.28 -28.62
CA ARG A 7 -10.67 7.77 -29.89
C ARG A 7 -10.34 9.23 -30.14
N LEU A 8 -10.52 10.11 -29.15
CA LEU A 8 -10.19 11.54 -29.26
C LEU A 8 -8.69 11.76 -29.52
N SER A 9 -7.83 11.06 -28.78
CA SER A 9 -6.39 11.12 -28.99
C SER A 9 -6.02 10.76 -30.44
N ARG A 10 -6.65 9.73 -31.00
CA ARG A 10 -6.38 9.30 -32.38
C ARG A 10 -7.00 10.23 -33.42
N GLN A 11 -8.20 10.77 -33.15
CA GLN A 11 -8.90 11.72 -34.02
C GLN A 11 -8.15 13.05 -34.17
N HIS A 12 -7.61 13.57 -33.07
CA HIS A 12 -6.90 14.86 -33.02
C HIS A 12 -5.39 14.72 -33.09
N ALA A 13 -4.88 13.49 -33.20
CA ALA A 13 -3.46 13.17 -33.23
C ALA A 13 -2.67 13.71 -32.02
N ILE A 14 -3.33 13.86 -30.87
CA ILE A 14 -2.69 14.32 -29.62
C ILE A 14 -2.21 13.13 -28.79
N PRO A 15 -1.16 13.28 -27.96
CA PRO A 15 -0.73 12.19 -27.08
C PRO A 15 -1.80 11.77 -26.08
N LEU A 16 -1.82 10.50 -25.73
CA LEU A 16 -2.64 9.96 -24.65
C LEU A 16 -1.75 9.47 -23.52
N VAL A 17 -2.03 9.98 -22.33
CA VAL A 17 -1.42 9.55 -21.07
C VAL A 17 -2.49 8.86 -20.23
N PHE A 18 -2.16 7.72 -19.62
CA PHE A 18 -3.05 6.99 -18.72
C PHE A 18 -2.44 6.89 -17.34
N THR A 19 -3.13 7.40 -16.32
CA THR A 19 -2.72 7.24 -14.92
C THR A 19 -3.46 6.07 -14.27
N TYR A 20 -2.70 5.11 -13.75
CA TYR A 20 -3.24 3.90 -13.12
C TYR A 20 -3.46 4.13 -11.61
N HIS A 21 -4.68 4.49 -11.21
CA HIS A 21 -5.03 4.80 -9.81
C HIS A 21 -5.79 3.71 -9.06
N THR A 22 -6.27 2.67 -9.73
CA THR A 22 -7.18 1.68 -9.11
C THR A 22 -6.87 0.28 -9.60
N MET A 23 -6.66 -0.64 -8.64
CA MET A 23 -6.52 -2.06 -8.89
C MET A 23 -7.92 -2.69 -8.98
N PHE A 24 -8.55 -2.60 -10.15
CA PHE A 24 -9.95 -3.01 -10.37
C PHE A 24 -10.24 -4.44 -9.94
N GLU A 25 -9.28 -5.35 -10.03
CA GLU A 25 -9.41 -6.73 -9.58
C GLU A 25 -9.67 -6.89 -8.07
N GLN A 26 -9.31 -5.88 -7.26
CA GLN A 26 -9.55 -5.86 -5.82
C GLN A 26 -11.00 -5.46 -5.48
N TYR A 27 -11.72 -4.84 -6.43
CA TYR A 27 -13.11 -4.39 -6.29
C TYR A 27 -14.13 -5.40 -6.84
N VAL A 28 -13.69 -6.59 -7.28
CA VAL A 28 -14.59 -7.63 -7.83
C VAL A 28 -15.56 -8.18 -6.76
N HIS A 29 -15.31 -7.93 -5.47
CA HIS A 29 -16.23 -8.29 -4.39
C HIS A 29 -17.59 -7.59 -4.47
N ASP A 30 -17.65 -6.39 -5.08
CA ASP A 30 -18.90 -5.65 -5.33
C ASP A 30 -19.67 -6.18 -6.56
N TRP A 31 -19.10 -7.14 -7.31
CA TRP A 31 -19.72 -7.68 -8.53
C TRP A 31 -20.50 -8.97 -8.23
N PRO A 32 -21.68 -9.20 -8.85
CA PRO A 32 -22.50 -10.40 -8.64
C PRO A 32 -21.81 -11.75 -8.96
N VAL A 33 -20.68 -11.72 -9.66
CA VAL A 33 -19.94 -12.90 -10.10
C VAL A 33 -18.49 -12.77 -9.62
N GLN A 34 -18.19 -13.41 -8.50
CA GLN A 34 -16.87 -13.42 -7.86
C GLN A 34 -16.11 -14.68 -8.30
N ASN A 35 -15.50 -14.67 -9.48
CA ASN A 35 -14.62 -15.76 -9.91
C ASN A 35 -13.27 -15.25 -10.41
N GLU A 36 -12.26 -16.12 -10.34
CA GLU A 36 -10.89 -15.82 -10.78
C GLU A 36 -10.81 -15.48 -12.29
N GLY A 37 -11.75 -15.95 -13.10
CA GLY A 37 -11.87 -15.59 -14.51
C GLY A 37 -12.15 -14.09 -14.71
N VAL A 38 -13.08 -13.51 -13.94
CA VAL A 38 -13.42 -12.09 -13.99
C VAL A 38 -12.24 -11.23 -13.53
N LYS A 39 -11.52 -11.63 -12.46
CA LYS A 39 -10.30 -10.94 -12.03
C LYS A 39 -9.25 -10.93 -13.13
N ARG A 40 -8.96 -12.09 -13.74
CA ARG A 40 -8.02 -12.21 -14.87
C ARG A 40 -8.45 -11.34 -16.06
N PHE A 41 -9.74 -11.36 -16.39
CA PHE A 41 -10.31 -10.53 -17.45
C PHE A 41 -10.03 -9.03 -17.19
N MET A 42 -10.34 -8.53 -16.00
CA MET A 42 -10.15 -7.12 -15.64
C MET A 42 -8.66 -6.72 -15.67
N VAL A 43 -7.78 -7.57 -15.14
CA VAL A 43 -6.33 -7.36 -15.19
C VAL A 43 -5.82 -7.26 -16.64
N LYS A 44 -6.26 -8.17 -17.51
CA LYS A 44 -5.84 -8.19 -18.93
C LYS A 44 -6.43 -7.01 -19.69
N LEU A 45 -7.69 -6.65 -19.44
CA LEU A 45 -8.35 -5.50 -20.04
C LEU A 45 -7.59 -4.20 -19.72
N ALA A 46 -7.25 -4.00 -18.44
CA ALA A 46 -6.51 -2.83 -17.97
C ALA A 46 -5.08 -2.78 -18.50
N ALA A 47 -4.34 -3.90 -18.45
CA ALA A 47 -2.99 -3.98 -19.00
C ALA A 47 -2.97 -3.78 -20.53
N GLY A 48 -3.97 -4.32 -21.22
CA GLY A 48 -4.13 -4.11 -22.65
C GLY A 48 -4.48 -2.67 -23.00
N TYR A 49 -5.34 -2.00 -22.24
CA TYR A 49 -5.60 -0.57 -22.41
C TYR A 49 -4.34 0.28 -22.16
N ALA A 50 -3.55 -0.04 -21.13
CA ALA A 50 -2.26 0.59 -20.88
C ALA A 50 -1.28 0.42 -22.07
N ASN A 51 -1.40 -0.68 -22.82
CA ASN A 51 -0.64 -0.90 -24.05
C ASN A 51 -1.13 -0.11 -25.27
N LEU A 52 -2.27 0.58 -25.18
CA LEU A 52 -2.84 1.40 -26.27
C LEU A 52 -2.50 2.89 -26.15
N VAL A 53 -1.92 3.33 -25.03
CA VAL A 53 -1.59 4.73 -24.76
C VAL A 53 -0.13 5.04 -25.09
N ASP A 54 0.24 6.32 -25.13
CA ASP A 54 1.61 6.73 -25.46
C ASP A 54 2.53 6.77 -24.21
N GLN A 55 1.96 6.92 -23.02
CA GLN A 55 2.65 6.88 -21.72
C GLN A 55 1.69 6.41 -20.62
N VAL A 56 2.19 5.59 -19.70
CA VAL A 56 1.49 5.25 -18.46
C VAL A 56 2.15 5.98 -17.29
N ILE A 57 1.32 6.46 -16.38
CA ILE A 57 1.74 7.05 -15.11
C ILE A 57 1.27 6.12 -14.01
N VAL A 58 2.19 5.77 -13.11
CA VAL A 58 1.90 4.90 -11.96
C VAL A 58 2.27 5.63 -10.67
N PRO A 59 1.51 5.44 -9.59
CA PRO A 59 1.73 6.19 -8.35
C PRO A 59 2.89 5.68 -7.50
N SER A 60 3.39 4.46 -7.76
CA SER A 60 4.48 3.86 -7.00
C SER A 60 5.30 2.85 -7.84
N GLU A 61 6.49 2.51 -7.35
CA GLU A 61 7.37 1.52 -7.97
C GLU A 61 6.74 0.12 -7.88
N SER A 62 6.15 -0.24 -6.75
CA SER A 62 5.46 -1.52 -6.59
C SER A 62 4.30 -1.70 -7.59
N VAL A 63 3.54 -0.65 -7.90
CA VAL A 63 2.50 -0.70 -8.95
C VAL A 63 3.13 -0.84 -10.33
N GLN A 64 4.26 -0.17 -10.60
CA GLN A 64 5.01 -0.33 -11.85
C GLN A 64 5.39 -1.80 -12.07
N GLU A 65 5.99 -2.44 -11.06
CA GLU A 65 6.39 -3.85 -11.12
C GLU A 65 5.20 -4.78 -11.37
N ILE A 66 4.06 -4.52 -10.72
CA ILE A 66 2.82 -5.27 -10.92
C ILE A 66 2.37 -5.15 -12.38
N LEU A 67 2.38 -3.96 -12.96
CA LEU A 67 1.98 -3.74 -14.35
C LEU A 67 2.96 -4.37 -15.35
N LEU A 68 4.27 -4.36 -15.06
CA LEU A 68 5.28 -5.06 -15.86
C LEU A 68 4.98 -6.58 -15.89
N LYS A 69 4.73 -7.19 -14.72
CA LYS A 69 4.35 -8.61 -14.61
C LYS A 69 3.03 -8.92 -15.32
N ARG A 70 2.12 -7.95 -15.44
CA ARG A 70 0.85 -8.07 -16.18
C ARG A 70 1.00 -7.93 -17.70
N GLY A 71 2.19 -7.60 -18.18
CA GLY A 71 2.49 -7.48 -19.61
C GLY A 71 2.28 -6.08 -20.19
N VAL A 72 2.31 -5.03 -19.35
CA VAL A 72 2.38 -3.65 -19.84
C VAL A 72 3.77 -3.38 -20.41
N LYS A 73 3.82 -2.95 -21.67
CA LYS A 73 5.02 -2.67 -22.47
C LYS A 73 5.19 -1.18 -22.77
N THR A 74 4.11 -0.40 -22.68
CA THR A 74 4.17 1.06 -22.81
C THR A 74 5.11 1.62 -21.76
N PRO A 75 5.94 2.64 -22.08
CA PRO A 75 6.75 3.32 -21.09
C PRO A 75 5.91 3.77 -19.89
N MET A 76 6.42 3.51 -18.70
CA MET A 76 5.79 3.87 -17.43
C MET A 76 6.72 4.81 -16.66
N GLU A 77 6.18 5.90 -16.12
CA GLU A 77 6.90 6.81 -15.24
C GLU A 77 6.20 6.81 -13.88
N VAL A 78 6.98 6.73 -12.80
CA VAL A 78 6.45 6.74 -11.43
C VAL A 78 6.23 8.19 -11.01
N VAL A 79 4.98 8.60 -10.89
CA VAL A 79 4.59 9.94 -10.43
C VAL A 79 3.58 9.76 -9.29
N PRO A 80 4.02 9.85 -8.03
CA PRO A 80 3.12 9.75 -6.89
C PRO A 80 2.18 10.95 -6.85
N THR A 81 1.01 10.79 -6.23
CA THR A 81 0.14 11.91 -5.83
C THR A 81 0.87 12.73 -4.78
N GLY A 82 1.02 14.03 -5.02
CA GLY A 82 1.71 14.92 -4.09
C GLY A 82 0.82 15.38 -2.93
N VAL A 83 1.46 15.69 -1.81
CA VAL A 83 0.83 16.19 -0.58
C VAL A 83 1.28 17.62 -0.32
N ASP A 84 0.37 18.46 0.19
CA ASP A 84 0.71 19.79 0.70
C ASP A 84 1.40 19.67 2.06
N LEU A 85 2.71 19.43 2.03
CA LEU A 85 3.51 19.22 3.24
C LEU A 85 3.48 20.41 4.20
N GLU A 86 3.32 21.63 3.68
CA GLU A 86 3.22 22.81 4.54
C GLU A 86 1.91 22.81 5.31
N HIS A 87 0.78 22.53 4.64
CA HIS A 87 -0.52 22.41 5.29
C HIS A 87 -0.52 21.28 6.33
N PHE A 88 -0.01 20.10 5.98
CA PHE A 88 0.06 18.94 6.88
C PHE A 88 1.11 19.08 8.00
N SER A 89 1.90 20.16 8.03
CA SER A 89 2.84 20.46 9.13
C SER A 89 2.25 21.34 10.23
N LYS A 90 1.00 21.82 10.07
CA LYS A 90 0.36 22.80 10.96
C LYS A 90 -0.99 22.28 11.45
N GLY A 91 -1.02 21.58 12.59
CA GLY A 91 -2.26 21.09 13.21
C GLY A 91 -2.41 21.45 14.68
N ASP A 92 -3.65 21.56 15.15
CA ASP A 92 -3.99 21.82 16.55
C ASP A 92 -4.47 20.55 17.27
N ARG A 93 -3.49 19.82 17.83
CA ARG A 93 -3.73 18.63 18.66
C ARG A 93 -4.68 18.89 19.83
N LYS A 94 -4.53 20.02 20.52
CA LYS A 94 -5.23 20.27 21.79
C LYS A 94 -6.70 20.56 21.52
N ALA A 95 -6.99 21.46 20.57
CA ALA A 95 -8.35 21.80 20.21
C ALA A 95 -9.10 20.59 19.63
N PHE A 96 -8.44 19.77 18.80
CA PHE A 96 -9.06 18.57 18.25
C PHE A 96 -9.42 17.55 19.33
N ARG A 97 -8.48 17.27 20.24
CA ARG A 97 -8.72 16.33 21.35
C ARG A 97 -9.87 16.79 22.25
N GLN A 98 -9.90 18.08 22.59
CA GLN A 98 -10.99 18.64 23.40
C GLN A 98 -12.36 18.50 22.71
N ARG A 99 -12.46 18.90 21.42
CA ARG A 99 -13.71 18.80 20.65
C ARG A 99 -14.23 17.37 20.54
N ASN A 100 -13.31 16.41 20.43
CA ASN A 100 -13.62 14.99 20.28
C ASN A 100 -13.59 14.23 21.61
N GLN A 101 -13.58 14.91 22.77
CA GLN A 101 -13.62 14.27 24.10
C GLN A 101 -12.51 13.21 24.28
N ILE A 102 -11.31 13.49 23.78
CA ILE A 102 -10.11 12.70 23.99
C ILE A 102 -9.30 13.38 25.10
N PRO A 103 -8.92 12.69 26.19
CA PRO A 103 -8.05 13.27 27.22
C PRO A 103 -6.72 13.77 26.63
N LEU A 104 -6.19 14.87 27.16
CA LEU A 104 -4.98 15.49 26.60
C LEU A 104 -3.73 14.62 26.78
N ASP A 105 -3.70 13.84 27.84
CA ASP A 105 -2.66 12.87 28.21
C ASP A 105 -2.89 11.47 27.62
N ALA A 106 -3.99 11.25 26.88
CA ALA A 106 -4.27 9.97 26.27
C ALA A 106 -3.28 9.63 25.15
N LEU A 107 -3.12 8.34 24.91
CA LEU A 107 -2.43 7.80 23.74
C LEU A 107 -3.46 7.47 22.66
N VAL A 108 -3.24 7.90 21.41
CA VAL A 108 -4.24 7.76 20.34
C VAL A 108 -3.68 6.92 19.20
N ILE A 109 -4.33 5.78 18.94
CA ILE A 109 -4.14 5.00 17.71
C ILE A 109 -5.12 5.53 16.66
N GLY A 110 -4.59 6.00 15.55
CA GLY A 110 -5.34 6.63 14.49
C GLY A 110 -5.49 5.78 13.23
N HIS A 111 -6.61 5.93 12.53
CA HIS A 111 -6.79 5.46 11.16
C HIS A 111 -7.58 6.51 10.36
N ALA A 112 -7.28 6.66 9.08
CA ALA A 112 -7.98 7.57 8.17
C ALA A 112 -8.16 6.91 6.80
N GLY A 113 -9.37 6.98 6.25
CA GLY A 113 -9.68 6.48 4.91
C GLY A 113 -11.14 6.07 4.73
N ARG A 114 -11.46 5.52 3.56
CA ARG A 114 -12.76 4.89 3.31
C ARG A 114 -12.94 3.69 4.25
N LEU A 115 -14.06 3.65 4.99
CA LEU A 115 -14.33 2.56 5.93
C LEU A 115 -14.96 1.36 5.23
N ALA A 116 -14.21 0.69 4.36
CA ALA A 116 -14.69 -0.42 3.55
C ALA A 116 -13.86 -1.70 3.75
N PRO A 117 -14.42 -2.90 3.42
CA PRO A 117 -13.80 -4.18 3.75
C PRO A 117 -12.40 -4.37 3.16
N GLU A 118 -12.13 -3.81 1.98
CA GLU A 118 -10.82 -3.87 1.31
C GLU A 118 -9.69 -3.19 2.12
N LYS A 119 -10.04 -2.34 3.09
CA LYS A 119 -9.07 -1.72 4.01
C LYS A 119 -8.75 -2.58 5.24
N ASN A 120 -9.25 -3.83 5.27
CA ASN A 120 -8.98 -4.83 6.31
C ASN A 120 -9.30 -4.32 7.72
N LEU A 121 -10.44 -3.64 7.85
CA LEU A 121 -10.79 -2.89 9.06
C LEU A 121 -11.21 -3.78 10.21
N GLU A 122 -11.67 -5.00 9.95
CA GLU A 122 -11.97 -5.98 11.00
C GLU A 122 -10.68 -6.36 11.75
N PHE A 123 -9.64 -6.75 11.01
CA PHE A 123 -8.31 -7.01 11.56
C PHE A 123 -7.78 -5.82 12.35
N LEU A 124 -7.83 -4.62 11.76
CA LEU A 124 -7.35 -3.39 12.39
C LEU A 124 -8.10 -3.09 13.69
N THR A 125 -9.43 -3.22 13.68
CA THR A 125 -10.29 -2.98 14.84
C THR A 125 -9.98 -3.95 15.97
N ASN A 126 -9.81 -5.24 15.65
CA ASN A 126 -9.43 -6.25 16.63
C ASN A 126 -8.06 -5.95 17.24
N CYS A 127 -7.07 -5.53 16.44
CA CYS A 127 -5.77 -5.11 16.94
C CYS A 127 -5.87 -3.90 17.89
N MET A 128 -6.62 -2.86 17.49
CA MET A 128 -6.84 -1.68 18.34
C MET A 128 -7.48 -2.08 19.68
N VAL A 129 -8.55 -2.88 19.65
CA VAL A 129 -9.25 -3.36 20.85
C VAL A 129 -8.29 -4.09 21.80
N GLU A 130 -7.42 -4.95 21.29
CA GLU A 130 -6.43 -5.66 22.11
C GLU A 130 -5.41 -4.72 22.75
N VAL A 131 -4.97 -3.67 22.06
CA VAL A 131 -4.10 -2.64 22.69
C VAL A 131 -4.87 -1.88 23.78
N LEU A 132 -6.11 -1.46 23.49
CA LEU A 132 -6.93 -0.70 24.45
C LEU A 132 -7.26 -1.51 25.71
N LYS A 133 -7.46 -2.83 25.61
CA LYS A 133 -7.65 -3.69 26.80
C LYS A 133 -6.43 -3.70 27.72
N LYS A 134 -5.22 -3.57 27.16
CA LYS A 134 -3.95 -3.60 27.91
C LYS A 134 -3.59 -2.27 28.56
N ASP A 135 -4.00 -1.15 27.96
CA ASP A 135 -3.70 0.20 28.49
C ASP A 135 -4.96 1.09 28.52
N PRO A 136 -5.44 1.51 29.71
CA PRO A 136 -6.63 2.36 29.84
C PRO A 136 -6.43 3.77 29.28
N ARG A 137 -5.19 4.21 29.06
CA ARG A 137 -4.87 5.53 28.49
C ARG A 137 -5.05 5.58 26.98
N VAL A 138 -5.18 4.43 26.32
CA VAL A 138 -5.25 4.35 24.86
C VAL A 138 -6.68 4.57 24.37
N TYR A 139 -6.81 5.38 23.31
CA TYR A 139 -8.02 5.69 22.58
C TYR A 139 -7.83 5.36 21.09
N ALA A 140 -8.93 5.00 20.43
CA ALA A 140 -8.96 4.80 18.98
C ALA A 140 -9.65 6.00 18.31
N LEU A 141 -8.98 6.58 17.31
CA LEU A 141 -9.52 7.65 16.47
C LEU A 141 -9.59 7.15 15.03
N ILE A 142 -10.81 7.00 14.50
CA ILE A 142 -11.03 6.54 13.13
C ILE A 142 -11.76 7.64 12.36
N VAL A 143 -11.10 8.11 11.31
CA VAL A 143 -11.54 9.17 10.42
C VAL A 143 -12.01 8.56 9.10
N GLY A 144 -13.23 8.87 8.69
CA GLY A 144 -13.83 8.35 7.46
C GLY A 144 -15.25 7.86 7.65
N LEU A 145 -15.85 7.40 6.54
CA LEU A 145 -17.18 6.80 6.47
C LEU A 145 -17.14 5.58 5.55
N GLY A 146 -18.07 4.65 5.75
CA GLY A 146 -18.22 3.48 4.89
C GLY A 146 -18.96 2.32 5.55
N PRO A 147 -19.20 1.23 4.79
CA PRO A 147 -20.02 0.10 5.24
C PRO A 147 -19.47 -0.61 6.49
N SER A 148 -18.17 -0.52 6.77
CA SER A 148 -17.56 -1.17 7.93
C SER A 148 -17.82 -0.45 9.26
N GLU A 149 -18.44 0.74 9.26
CA GLU A 149 -18.66 1.54 10.48
C GLU A 149 -19.46 0.79 11.55
N LYS A 150 -20.51 0.05 11.15
CA LYS A 150 -21.32 -0.73 12.08
C LYS A 150 -20.50 -1.83 12.75
N MET A 151 -19.70 -2.57 11.97
CA MET A 151 -18.81 -3.62 12.50
C MET A 151 -17.84 -3.03 13.52
N ILE A 152 -17.21 -1.89 13.21
CA ILE A 152 -16.27 -1.22 14.14
C ILE A 152 -16.96 -0.88 15.47
N LYS A 153 -18.16 -0.25 15.42
CA LYS A 153 -18.92 0.11 16.62
C LYS A 153 -19.29 -1.13 17.45
N ASP A 154 -19.78 -2.18 16.78
CA ASP A 154 -20.22 -3.42 17.44
C ASP A 154 -19.04 -4.11 18.14
N THR A 155 -17.86 -4.20 17.51
CA THR A 155 -16.65 -4.79 18.11
C THR A 155 -16.18 -4.03 19.36
N PHE A 156 -16.14 -2.69 19.30
CA PHE A 156 -15.79 -1.87 20.47
C PHE A 156 -16.84 -1.98 21.59
N LYS A 157 -18.13 -2.07 21.24
CA LYS A 157 -19.22 -2.26 22.22
C LYS A 157 -19.13 -3.61 22.92
N GLN A 158 -18.91 -4.69 22.17
CA GLN A 158 -18.73 -6.04 22.72
C GLN A 158 -17.52 -6.12 23.67
N ALA A 159 -16.47 -5.36 23.40
CA ALA A 159 -15.30 -5.26 24.27
C ALA A 159 -15.50 -4.33 25.49
N GLY A 160 -16.64 -3.62 25.61
CA GLY A 160 -16.87 -2.63 26.67
C GLY A 160 -16.03 -1.34 26.50
N LEU A 161 -15.61 -1.03 25.28
CA LEU A 161 -14.66 0.04 24.95
C LEU A 161 -15.28 1.21 24.17
N GLU A 162 -16.60 1.26 24.04
CA GLU A 162 -17.33 2.30 23.28
C GLU A 162 -16.90 3.73 23.63
N LYS A 163 -16.65 4.01 24.92
CA LYS A 163 -16.25 5.33 25.41
C LYS A 163 -14.84 5.75 24.99
N ARG A 164 -14.03 4.83 24.46
CA ARG A 164 -12.65 5.06 23.98
C ARG A 164 -12.51 5.00 22.46
N LEU A 165 -13.61 4.80 21.74
CA LEU A 165 -13.68 4.93 20.29
C LEU A 165 -14.16 6.34 19.89
N ARG A 166 -13.48 6.97 18.94
CA ARG A 166 -13.91 8.21 18.29
C ARG A 166 -14.02 7.98 16.79
N LEU A 167 -15.26 8.02 16.29
CA LEU A 167 -15.59 8.02 14.88
C LEU A 167 -15.97 9.43 14.49
N THR A 168 -15.23 10.06 13.59
CA THR A 168 -15.44 11.48 13.24
C THR A 168 -16.31 11.68 12.00
N GLY A 169 -16.56 10.61 11.24
CA GLY A 169 -17.00 10.74 9.86
C GLY A 169 -15.88 11.30 8.97
N VAL A 170 -16.26 11.84 7.81
CA VAL A 170 -15.30 12.46 6.87
C VAL A 170 -14.86 13.82 7.39
N LEU A 171 -13.55 14.04 7.41
CA LEU A 171 -12.93 15.33 7.72
C LEU A 171 -12.24 15.86 6.46
N HIS A 172 -12.22 17.20 6.35
CA HIS A 172 -11.61 17.89 5.21
C HIS A 172 -10.65 18.98 5.71
N TYR A 173 -9.64 19.29 4.88
CA TYR A 173 -8.70 20.40 5.10
C TYR A 173 -8.09 20.36 6.51
N GLN A 174 -8.15 21.49 7.23
CA GLN A 174 -7.55 21.66 8.54
C GLN A 174 -8.04 20.63 9.57
N HIS A 175 -9.31 20.21 9.53
CA HIS A 175 -9.80 19.22 10.49
C HIS A 175 -9.16 17.85 10.31
N LEU A 176 -8.80 17.47 9.09
CA LEU A 176 -8.06 16.24 8.82
C LEU A 176 -6.62 16.35 9.36
N VAL A 177 -5.96 17.49 9.12
CA VAL A 177 -4.62 17.76 9.66
C VAL A 177 -4.62 17.70 11.19
N ASP A 178 -5.58 18.39 11.83
CA ASP A 178 -5.73 18.39 13.28
C ASP A 178 -5.98 16.97 13.83
N ALA A 179 -6.70 16.13 13.10
CA ALA A 179 -6.92 14.73 13.44
C ALA A 179 -5.62 13.94 13.44
N TYR A 180 -4.76 14.10 12.43
CA TYR A 180 -3.43 13.47 12.41
C TYR A 180 -2.59 13.95 13.60
N PHE A 181 -2.57 15.24 13.91
CA PHE A 181 -1.87 15.78 15.08
C PHE A 181 -2.39 15.24 16.41
N ALA A 182 -3.67 14.86 16.47
CA ALA A 182 -4.26 14.22 17.63
C ALA A 182 -3.83 12.76 17.83
N MET A 183 -3.24 12.12 16.82
CA MET A 183 -2.74 10.74 16.87
C MET A 183 -1.34 10.66 17.49
N ASP A 184 -1.03 9.52 18.10
CA ASP A 184 0.31 9.16 18.56
C ASP A 184 0.94 8.08 17.67
N VAL A 185 0.11 7.27 17.00
CA VAL A 185 0.52 6.34 15.95
C VAL A 185 -0.61 6.23 14.91
N PHE A 186 -0.24 6.16 13.64
CA PHE A 186 -1.16 5.88 12.54
C PHE A 186 -1.09 4.40 12.16
N ALA A 187 -2.25 3.73 12.13
CA ALA A 187 -2.36 2.31 11.88
C ALA A 187 -3.04 2.05 10.53
N PHE A 188 -2.39 1.25 9.70
CA PHE A 188 -2.82 0.97 8.33
C PHE A 188 -2.74 -0.52 7.98
N ALA A 189 -3.88 -1.19 7.94
CA ALA A 189 -3.93 -2.64 7.71
C ALA A 189 -4.33 -3.03 6.27
N SER A 190 -4.46 -2.07 5.35
CA SER A 190 -4.91 -2.39 3.99
C SER A 190 -3.87 -3.23 3.27
N LEU A 191 -4.33 -4.31 2.64
CA LEU A 191 -3.52 -5.22 1.82
C LEU A 191 -3.48 -4.79 0.34
N SER A 192 -4.12 -3.66 0.04
CA SER A 192 -4.65 -3.31 -1.27
C SER A 192 -4.61 -1.79 -1.41
N GLU A 193 -3.49 -1.30 -1.94
CA GLU A 193 -3.22 0.12 -2.05
C GLU A 193 -2.32 0.40 -3.26
N THR A 194 -2.44 1.59 -3.84
CA THR A 194 -1.59 1.97 -5.00
C THR A 194 -0.50 2.95 -4.60
N GLN A 195 -0.69 3.70 -3.51
CA GLN A 195 0.30 4.67 -3.03
C GLN A 195 0.33 4.81 -1.52
N GLY A 196 -0.84 4.76 -0.87
CA GLY A 196 -0.93 4.99 0.57
C GLY A 196 -0.77 6.45 0.92
N ILE A 197 -1.52 7.34 0.25
CA ILE A 197 -1.45 8.79 0.48
C ILE A 197 -1.65 9.16 1.97
N VAL A 198 -2.54 8.43 2.67
CA VAL A 198 -2.81 8.63 4.10
C VAL A 198 -1.59 8.32 4.99
N LEU A 199 -0.66 7.50 4.53
CA LEU A 199 0.62 7.25 5.21
C LEU A 199 1.52 8.48 5.10
N ILE A 200 1.60 9.06 3.90
CA ILE A 200 2.37 10.28 3.62
C ILE A 200 1.80 11.45 4.42
N GLU A 201 0.47 11.59 4.46
CA GLU A 201 -0.23 12.62 5.25
C GLU A 201 0.06 12.48 6.76
N ALA A 202 -0.04 11.27 7.30
CA ALA A 202 0.30 11.00 8.70
C ALA A 202 1.78 11.33 9.01
N MET A 203 2.70 10.90 8.15
CA MET A 203 4.12 11.18 8.28
C MET A 203 4.45 12.67 8.16
N ALA A 204 3.75 13.41 7.30
CA ALA A 204 3.89 14.87 7.19
C ALA A 204 3.46 15.59 8.48
N ALA A 205 2.43 15.09 9.17
CA ALA A 205 2.05 15.52 10.51
C ALA A 205 3.04 15.08 11.61
N GLY A 206 4.08 14.30 11.29
CA GLY A 206 5.03 13.76 12.24
C GLY A 206 4.47 12.59 13.06
N VAL A 207 3.51 11.85 12.52
CA VAL A 207 2.92 10.69 13.18
C VAL A 207 3.66 9.43 12.71
N PRO A 208 4.20 8.60 13.63
CA PRO A 208 4.77 7.31 13.26
C PRO A 208 3.70 6.39 12.68
N VAL A 209 4.09 5.54 11.74
CA VAL A 209 3.18 4.65 11.02
C VAL A 209 3.47 3.19 11.38
N VAL A 210 2.41 2.41 11.59
CA VAL A 210 2.43 0.94 11.65
C VAL A 210 1.53 0.42 10.53
N ALA A 211 2.12 -0.29 9.57
CA ALA A 211 1.42 -0.75 8.38
C ALA A 211 1.64 -2.24 8.10
N LEU A 212 0.66 -2.89 7.46
CA LEU A 212 0.88 -4.17 6.78
C LEU A 212 1.57 -3.93 5.44
N ASP A 213 2.40 -4.88 5.03
CA ASP A 213 3.05 -4.86 3.73
C ASP A 213 2.03 -5.03 2.60
N ALA A 214 1.94 -3.99 1.77
CA ALA A 214 1.11 -3.94 0.59
C ALA A 214 1.78 -3.05 -0.48
N PRO A 215 1.39 -3.15 -1.76
CA PRO A 215 1.78 -2.17 -2.76
C PRO A 215 1.36 -0.75 -2.30
N GLY A 216 2.16 0.26 -2.64
CA GLY A 216 2.02 1.62 -2.11
C GLY A 216 2.57 1.78 -0.69
N ALA A 217 2.17 0.93 0.25
CA ALA A 217 2.66 1.00 1.63
C ALA A 217 4.17 0.73 1.72
N ARG A 218 4.66 -0.29 1.02
CA ARG A 218 6.10 -0.64 0.98
C ARG A 218 6.99 0.39 0.28
N ASP A 219 6.41 1.25 -0.55
CA ASP A 219 7.13 2.33 -1.21
C ASP A 219 7.33 3.55 -0.28
N VAL A 220 6.58 3.62 0.81
CA VAL A 220 6.59 4.74 1.77
C VAL A 220 7.20 4.33 3.11
N VAL A 221 6.87 3.14 3.61
CA VAL A 221 7.27 2.68 4.95
C VAL A 221 8.48 1.77 4.86
N GLU A 222 9.53 2.12 5.60
CA GLU A 222 10.74 1.33 5.78
C GLU A 222 10.77 0.81 7.22
N ASP A 223 10.68 -0.51 7.41
CA ASP A 223 10.56 -1.13 8.74
C ASP A 223 11.73 -0.73 9.66
N TYR A 224 11.40 -0.36 10.89
CA TYR A 224 12.29 0.18 11.92
C TYR A 224 13.02 1.49 11.59
N HIS A 225 12.91 2.03 10.38
CA HIS A 225 13.52 3.29 10.01
C HIS A 225 12.55 4.45 10.17
N ASN A 226 11.44 4.45 9.42
CA ASN A 226 10.44 5.52 9.44
C ASN A 226 9.08 5.06 9.99
N GLY A 227 8.97 3.80 10.40
CA GLY A 227 7.75 3.21 10.93
C GLY A 227 7.94 1.71 11.16
N ARG A 228 6.83 0.98 11.25
CA ARG A 228 6.82 -0.49 11.21
C ARG A 228 6.08 -0.97 9.97
N LEU A 229 6.70 -1.87 9.23
CA LEU A 229 6.09 -2.54 8.08
C LEU A 229 6.08 -4.05 8.34
N LEU A 230 4.90 -4.64 8.46
CA LEU A 230 4.74 -6.04 8.81
C LEU A 230 4.37 -6.86 7.58
N ASN A 231 5.18 -7.86 7.26
CA ASN A 231 4.97 -8.71 6.08
C ASN A 231 3.79 -9.67 6.21
N GLU A 232 3.39 -10.00 7.44
CA GLU A 232 2.34 -10.97 7.72
C GLU A 232 1.15 -10.31 8.41
N MET A 233 -0.05 -10.76 8.06
CA MET A 233 -1.30 -10.38 8.73
C MET A 233 -1.44 -11.17 10.05
N ASP A 234 -0.49 -10.99 10.96
CA ASP A 234 -0.53 -11.56 12.31
C ASP A 234 -0.96 -10.51 13.33
N GLN A 235 -2.07 -10.79 14.02
CA GLN A 235 -2.66 -9.86 14.98
C GLN A 235 -1.71 -9.57 16.14
N ARG A 236 -0.98 -10.57 16.62
CA ARG A 236 -0.07 -10.39 17.76
C ARG A 236 1.07 -9.45 17.38
N SER A 237 1.73 -9.71 16.26
CA SER A 237 2.82 -8.88 15.75
C SER A 237 2.37 -7.44 15.49
N PHE A 238 1.17 -7.25 14.93
CA PHE A 238 0.63 -5.91 14.68
C PHE A 238 0.33 -5.15 15.98
N VAL A 239 -0.26 -5.83 16.98
CA VAL A 239 -0.48 -5.30 18.33
C VAL A 239 0.86 -4.91 18.98
N ASP A 240 1.87 -5.76 18.88
CA ASP A 240 3.20 -5.49 19.44
C ASP A 240 3.88 -4.31 18.74
N ALA A 241 3.69 -4.14 17.44
CA ALA A 241 4.16 -2.97 16.68
C ALA A 241 3.45 -1.67 17.08
N LEU A 242 2.14 -1.71 17.35
CA LEU A 242 1.40 -0.57 17.89
C LEU A 242 1.90 -0.19 19.29
N ILE A 243 2.11 -1.18 20.17
CA ILE A 243 2.65 -0.96 21.52
C ILE A 243 4.08 -0.42 21.43
N TRP A 244 4.90 -0.93 20.51
CA TRP A 244 6.23 -0.38 20.22
C TRP A 244 6.14 1.11 19.90
N ALA A 245 5.24 1.54 19.01
CA ALA A 245 5.10 2.96 18.65
C ALA A 245 4.60 3.82 19.83
N LEU A 246 3.68 3.30 20.63
CA LEU A 246 3.11 4.00 21.78
C LEU A 246 4.04 4.08 23.01
N SER A 247 5.03 3.19 23.11
CA SER A 247 5.95 3.10 24.25
C SER A 247 7.23 3.91 24.10
N ARG A 248 7.36 4.68 23.01
CA ARG A 248 8.56 5.49 22.74
C ARG A 248 8.75 6.59 23.78
N THR A 249 9.99 6.79 24.19
CA THR A 249 10.41 7.94 24.98
C THR A 249 10.26 9.24 24.17
N PRO A 250 10.18 10.41 24.84
CA PRO A 250 10.13 11.69 24.14
C PRO A 250 11.31 11.92 23.19
N GLU A 251 12.47 11.35 23.48
CA GLU A 251 13.66 11.43 22.63
C GLU A 251 13.51 10.57 21.37
N GLU A 252 13.15 9.31 21.51
CA GLU A 252 12.89 8.41 20.37
C GLU A 252 11.77 8.96 19.47
N LEU A 253 10.70 9.51 20.05
CA LEU A 253 9.63 10.15 19.29
C LEU A 253 10.13 11.36 18.49
N ARG A 254 11.04 12.17 19.04
CA ARG A 254 11.65 13.29 18.30
C ARG A 254 12.44 12.77 17.10
N THR A 255 13.23 11.72 17.30
CA THR A 255 14.02 11.09 16.22
C THR A 255 13.11 10.53 15.14
N ILE A 256 12.09 9.74 15.49
CA ILE A 256 11.14 9.18 14.52
C ILE A 256 10.40 10.31 13.77
N LYS A 257 9.96 11.36 14.49
CA LYS A 257 9.32 12.55 13.90
C LYS A 257 10.19 13.22 12.84
N GLN A 258 11.49 13.33 13.11
CA GLN A 258 12.43 13.89 12.15
C GLN A 258 12.56 12.97 10.92
N ILE A 259 12.70 11.66 11.13
CA ILE A 259 12.82 10.68 10.04
C ILE A 259 11.58 10.71 9.14
N VAL A 260 10.37 10.62 9.69
CA VAL A 260 9.14 10.62 8.88
C VAL A 260 8.96 11.93 8.10
N ARG A 261 9.35 13.08 8.68
CA ARG A 261 9.32 14.38 7.99
C ARG A 261 10.33 14.46 6.85
N MET A 262 11.47 13.78 6.96
CA MET A 262 12.46 13.66 5.89
C MET A 262 11.96 12.72 4.78
N THR A 263 11.36 11.58 5.14
CA THR A 263 10.77 10.63 4.18
C THR A 263 9.80 11.32 3.24
N VAL A 264 8.92 12.17 3.77
CA VAL A 264 7.86 12.80 2.96
C VAL A 264 8.33 13.90 2.02
N GLN A 265 9.59 14.36 2.12
CA GLN A 265 10.15 15.40 1.24
C GLN A 265 10.24 14.96 -0.23
N LYS A 266 10.05 13.66 -0.51
CA LYS A 266 9.93 13.12 -1.87
C LYS A 266 8.57 13.38 -2.52
N TYR A 267 7.54 13.78 -1.74
CA TYR A 267 6.15 13.89 -2.18
C TYR A 267 5.51 15.30 -2.18
N PRO A 268 6.24 16.44 -2.30
CA PRO A 268 5.59 17.74 -2.31
C PRO A 268 4.77 17.96 -3.58
N ILE A 269 3.55 18.45 -3.42
CA ILE A 269 2.58 18.65 -4.51
C ILE A 269 3.12 19.47 -5.68
N ASN A 270 3.91 20.51 -5.41
CA ASN A 270 4.47 21.38 -6.45
C ASN A 270 5.54 20.67 -7.29
N SER A 271 6.41 19.86 -6.66
CA SER A 271 7.44 19.12 -7.39
C SER A 271 6.84 18.00 -8.22
N VAL A 272 5.83 17.31 -7.69
CA VAL A 272 5.05 16.31 -8.43
C VAL A 272 4.37 16.93 -9.64
N ALA A 273 3.69 18.07 -9.46
CA ALA A 273 3.02 18.77 -10.56
C ALA A 273 4.03 19.21 -11.65
N LYS A 274 5.19 19.74 -11.24
CA LYS A 274 6.27 20.10 -12.17
C LYS A 274 6.78 18.89 -12.96
N HIS A 275 7.04 17.77 -12.29
CA HIS A 275 7.46 16.53 -12.94
C HIS A 275 6.41 16.06 -13.97
N MET A 276 5.13 16.13 -13.61
CA MET A 276 4.05 15.77 -14.54
C MET A 276 4.02 16.65 -15.79
N LEU A 277 4.26 17.97 -15.64
CA LEU A 277 4.36 18.90 -16.77
C LEU A 277 5.56 18.56 -17.68
N GLU A 278 6.72 18.24 -17.10
CA GLU A 278 7.92 17.83 -17.84
C GLU A 278 7.65 16.57 -18.68
N ILE A 279 6.90 15.60 -18.13
CA ILE A 279 6.46 14.42 -18.88
C ILE A 279 5.55 14.81 -20.04
N TYR A 280 4.55 15.67 -19.83
CA TYR A 280 3.65 16.11 -20.89
C TYR A 280 4.41 16.81 -22.03
N GLU A 281 5.39 17.66 -21.72
CA GLU A 281 6.23 18.34 -22.71
C GLU A 281 7.09 17.35 -23.50
N LYS A 282 7.71 16.37 -22.82
CA LYS A 282 8.50 15.29 -23.44
C LYS A 282 7.65 14.44 -24.39
N ILE A 283 6.41 14.13 -24.05
CA ILE A 283 5.54 13.32 -24.93
C ILE A 283 5.03 14.15 -26.11
N ARG A 284 4.63 15.41 -25.87
CA ARG A 284 4.15 16.32 -26.92
C ARG A 284 5.21 16.53 -28.00
N SER A 285 6.47 16.73 -27.62
CA SER A 285 7.57 16.91 -28.57
C SER A 285 7.81 15.66 -29.43
N ARG A 286 7.83 14.46 -28.83
CA ARG A 286 7.98 13.18 -29.56
C ARG A 286 6.88 12.97 -30.61
N LYS A 287 5.61 13.26 -30.27
CA LYS A 287 4.48 13.01 -31.17
C LYS A 287 4.34 14.05 -32.28
N SER A 288 4.66 15.32 -31.99
CA SER A 288 4.72 16.38 -33.01
C SER A 288 5.69 16.01 -34.15
N ILE A 289 6.86 15.47 -33.80
CA ILE A 289 7.87 15.01 -34.77
C ILE A 289 7.37 13.82 -35.63
N SER A 290 6.60 12.91 -35.02
CA SER A 290 6.00 11.75 -35.72
C SER A 290 4.95 12.18 -36.75
N LEU A 291 4.09 13.14 -36.42
CA LEU A 291 2.98 13.59 -37.26
C LEU A 291 3.40 14.50 -38.41
N GLY A 292 4.44 15.30 -38.22
CA GLY A 292 5.05 16.10 -39.30
C GLY A 292 5.48 15.27 -40.51
N LYS A 293 5.68 13.94 -40.34
CA LYS A 293 6.04 13.00 -41.41
C LYS A 293 4.84 12.32 -42.09
N LYS A 294 3.61 12.40 -41.56
CA LYS A 294 2.45 11.59 -42.01
C LYS A 294 1.12 12.35 -41.99
N ASN A 295 1.06 13.51 -42.63
CA ASN A 295 -0.11 14.38 -42.62
C ASN A 295 -1.05 14.18 -43.84
N SER A 296 -1.47 12.95 -44.13
CA SER A 296 -2.44 12.66 -45.20
C SER A 296 -3.79 12.20 -44.63
N SER A 297 -4.90 12.63 -45.24
CA SER A 297 -6.26 12.25 -44.81
C SER A 297 -6.49 10.73 -44.78
N ARG A 298 -5.77 9.97 -45.61
CA ARG A 298 -5.77 8.51 -45.62
C ARG A 298 -5.08 7.90 -44.41
N TYR A 299 -3.96 8.48 -43.96
CA TYR A 299 -3.27 8.03 -42.77
C TYR A 299 -4.15 8.21 -41.53
N LEU A 300 -4.79 9.37 -41.36
CA LEU A 300 -5.69 9.63 -40.24
C LEU A 300 -6.88 8.66 -40.21
N PHE A 301 -7.46 8.34 -41.37
CA PHE A 301 -8.53 7.33 -41.47
C PHE A 301 -8.04 5.92 -41.07
N GLN A 302 -6.92 5.46 -41.62
CA GLN A 302 -6.32 4.17 -41.26
C GLN A 302 -5.99 4.09 -39.77
N TRP A 303 -5.55 5.21 -39.19
CA TRP A 303 -5.20 5.29 -37.78
C TRP A 303 -6.42 5.24 -36.85
N ARG A 304 -7.56 5.84 -37.28
CA ARG A 304 -8.86 5.69 -36.59
C ARG A 304 -9.35 4.24 -36.64
N MET A 305 -9.28 3.60 -37.81
CA MET A 305 -9.67 2.18 -37.95
C MET A 305 -8.80 1.26 -37.10
N LYS A 306 -7.49 1.56 -37.00
CA LYS A 306 -6.58 0.85 -36.11
C LYS A 306 -6.97 1.02 -34.64
N ALA A 307 -7.40 2.22 -34.22
CA ALA A 307 -7.83 2.46 -32.84
C ALA A 307 -9.05 1.58 -32.46
N GLU A 308 -10.05 1.50 -33.34
CA GLU A 308 -11.19 0.59 -33.13
C GLU A 308 -10.72 -0.86 -33.07
N TRP A 309 -9.90 -1.30 -34.01
CA TRP A 309 -9.36 -2.65 -34.02
C TRP A 309 -8.55 -2.98 -32.75
N ASP A 310 -7.76 -2.04 -32.25
CA ASP A 310 -6.96 -2.20 -31.04
C ASP A 310 -7.87 -2.32 -29.79
N ILE A 311 -8.96 -1.54 -29.71
CA ILE A 311 -9.98 -1.66 -28.64
C ILE A 311 -10.67 -3.03 -28.70
N TYR A 312 -11.21 -3.39 -29.87
CA TYR A 312 -11.91 -4.66 -30.07
C TYR A 312 -11.00 -5.86 -29.83
N SER A 313 -9.76 -5.81 -30.33
CA SER A 313 -8.80 -6.90 -30.13
C SER A 313 -8.35 -7.01 -28.68
N ASN A 314 -8.24 -5.90 -27.95
CA ASN A 314 -7.98 -5.93 -26.50
C ASN A 314 -9.13 -6.64 -25.76
N TYR A 315 -10.37 -6.26 -26.06
CA TYR A 315 -11.55 -6.91 -25.48
C TYR A 315 -11.58 -8.40 -25.80
N ILE A 316 -11.45 -8.79 -27.06
CA ILE A 316 -11.44 -10.20 -27.50
C ILE A 316 -10.31 -10.99 -26.83
N LYS A 317 -9.08 -10.44 -26.76
CA LYS A 317 -7.96 -11.09 -26.08
C LYS A 317 -8.24 -11.27 -24.59
N SER A 318 -8.75 -10.24 -23.91
CA SER A 318 -9.07 -10.35 -22.48
C SER A 318 -10.15 -11.41 -22.21
N VAL A 319 -11.19 -11.51 -23.06
CA VAL A 319 -12.21 -12.58 -22.97
C VAL A 319 -11.59 -13.94 -23.23
N ALA A 320 -10.87 -14.12 -24.34
CA ALA A 320 -10.26 -15.39 -24.72
C ALA A 320 -9.31 -15.92 -23.63
N THR A 321 -8.41 -15.08 -23.14
CA THR A 321 -7.49 -15.43 -22.05
C THR A 321 -8.25 -15.83 -20.77
N SER A 322 -9.32 -15.12 -20.42
CA SER A 322 -10.13 -15.45 -19.22
C SER A 322 -10.86 -16.80 -19.32
N VAL A 323 -11.26 -17.21 -20.53
CA VAL A 323 -12.03 -18.44 -20.80
C VAL A 323 -11.12 -19.65 -21.04
N PHE A 324 -10.00 -19.47 -21.76
CA PHE A 324 -9.12 -20.58 -22.16
C PHE A 324 -8.03 -20.92 -21.13
N GLU A 325 -7.59 -19.99 -20.28
CA GLU A 325 -6.61 -20.26 -19.20
C GLU A 325 -7.26 -20.86 -17.93
N GLY A 326 -8.55 -21.22 -17.97
CA GLY A 326 -9.27 -21.90 -16.87
C GLY A 326 -8.89 -23.38 -16.64
N LYS A 327 -7.87 -23.90 -17.33
CA LYS A 327 -7.35 -25.27 -17.15
C LYS A 327 -5.83 -25.25 -16.94
N PHE A 328 -5.37 -24.83 -15.77
CA PHE A 328 -4.02 -25.14 -15.29
C PHE A 328 -4.07 -25.44 -13.78
N GLN A 329 -3.39 -26.51 -13.38
CA GLN A 329 -3.40 -27.11 -12.05
C GLN A 329 -2.81 -26.20 -10.97
N GLU A 330 -3.36 -26.36 -9.77
CA GLU A 330 -2.84 -25.87 -8.49
C GLU A 330 -1.35 -26.17 -8.36
N THR A 331 -0.54 -25.15 -8.04
CA THR A 331 0.70 -25.37 -7.30
C THR A 331 0.47 -24.87 -5.89
N GLU A 332 0.30 -25.82 -4.97
CA GLU A 332 0.32 -25.58 -3.52
C GLU A 332 1.58 -24.80 -3.11
N PRO A 333 1.55 -24.04 -2.00
CA PRO A 333 2.74 -23.42 -1.46
C PRO A 333 3.77 -24.49 -1.07
N ILE A 334 5.00 -24.29 -1.53
CA ILE A 334 6.16 -25.16 -1.26
C ILE A 334 6.34 -25.30 0.25
N LYS A 335 6.09 -26.50 0.78
CA LYS A 335 6.58 -26.93 2.10
C LYS A 335 8.05 -27.31 1.97
N ILE A 336 8.94 -26.58 2.63
CA ILE A 336 10.33 -27.00 2.81
C ILE A 336 10.38 -27.81 4.11
N CYS A 337 10.37 -29.14 3.98
CA CYS A 337 10.82 -30.05 5.04
C CYS A 337 12.16 -30.63 4.61
N ASP A 338 13.22 -30.23 5.32
CA ASP A 338 14.56 -30.79 5.17
C ASP A 338 14.63 -32.16 5.84
N THR A 339 14.73 -33.21 5.04
CA THR A 339 15.30 -34.50 5.46
C THR A 339 15.89 -35.23 4.26
N THR A 340 17.20 -35.41 4.22
CA THR A 340 17.88 -36.72 4.36
C THR A 340 19.29 -36.68 3.74
N GLY A 341 20.26 -37.18 4.49
CA GLY A 341 21.65 -37.29 4.05
C GLY A 341 21.96 -38.57 3.27
N GLY A 342 23.19 -38.64 2.76
CA GLY A 342 23.90 -39.90 2.51
C GLY A 342 24.79 -39.99 1.25
N LEU A 343 26.05 -39.51 1.35
CA LEU A 343 27.35 -40.18 1.04
C LEU A 343 27.64 -40.78 -0.38
N PRO A 344 28.92 -41.09 -0.77
CA PRO A 344 30.25 -40.77 -0.19
C PRO A 344 31.43 -40.39 -1.18
N LYS A 345 32.57 -39.97 -0.57
CA LYS A 345 34.02 -40.06 -0.96
C LYS A 345 34.55 -39.21 -2.16
N GLY A 346 35.66 -38.46 -2.11
CA GLY A 346 36.67 -38.15 -1.09
C GLY A 346 38.01 -37.73 -1.76
N THR A 347 38.77 -36.77 -1.18
CA THR A 347 40.25 -36.70 -1.03
C THR A 347 40.65 -35.37 -0.33
N ALA A 348 41.58 -35.45 0.63
CA ALA A 348 42.11 -34.38 1.51
C ALA A 348 43.48 -33.83 0.98
N PRO A 349 44.25 -32.90 1.63
CA PRO A 349 44.66 -32.91 3.06
C PRO A 349 44.85 -31.56 3.83
N CYS A 350 44.79 -31.67 5.19
CA CYS A 350 45.52 -31.01 6.35
C CYS A 350 46.09 -29.56 6.30
N PRO A 351 46.35 -28.86 7.46
CA PRO A 351 46.81 -29.34 8.80
C PRO A 351 45.95 -28.84 10.01
N ALA A 352 45.83 -29.51 11.17
CA ALA A 352 46.73 -29.87 12.30
C ALA A 352 46.97 -28.77 13.36
N GLY A 353 46.74 -29.13 14.65
CA GLY A 353 47.04 -28.39 15.89
C GLY A 353 45.85 -28.45 16.90
N GLU A 354 45.71 -29.44 17.79
CA GLU A 354 46.43 -29.79 19.04
C GLU A 354 45.77 -29.30 20.35
N SER A 355 45.92 -30.14 21.39
CA SER A 355 45.52 -30.08 22.83
C SER A 355 44.07 -30.53 23.16
N GLU A 356 43.85 -31.74 23.68
CA GLU A 356 44.06 -32.26 25.07
C GLU A 356 43.01 -31.69 26.08
N ILE A 357 42.38 -32.38 27.04
CA ILE A 357 42.45 -33.72 27.64
C ILE A 357 41.21 -33.90 28.55
N ASP A 358 40.67 -35.13 28.57
CA ASP A 358 39.98 -35.91 29.63
C ASP A 358 38.81 -35.42 30.55
N ARG A 359 37.86 -36.38 30.67
CA ARG A 359 37.24 -37.00 31.88
C ARG A 359 35.91 -36.50 32.49
N HIS A 360 34.93 -37.40 32.33
CA HIS A 360 34.15 -38.11 33.38
C HIS A 360 32.92 -37.47 34.07
N VAL A 361 31.79 -38.19 33.92
CA VAL A 361 30.96 -38.81 35.00
C VAL A 361 29.84 -37.97 35.65
N MET A 362 28.62 -38.46 35.38
CA MET A 362 27.44 -38.66 36.25
C MET A 362 26.47 -37.51 36.55
N THR A 363 25.22 -37.88 36.31
CA THR A 363 23.94 -37.34 36.75
C THR A 363 23.72 -37.56 38.25
N GLU A 364 23.05 -36.61 38.92
CA GLU A 364 21.76 -36.77 39.62
C GLU A 364 21.57 -35.73 40.74
N ASP A 365 20.29 -35.42 40.92
CA ASP A 365 19.63 -34.91 42.10
C ASP A 365 19.67 -33.42 42.46
N GLY A 366 18.46 -32.87 42.45
CA GLY A 366 18.12 -31.58 43.01
C GLY A 366 17.85 -31.65 44.51
N LYS A 367 18.08 -30.51 45.17
CA LYS A 367 17.17 -29.88 46.14
C LYS A 367 17.84 -28.59 46.63
N ARG A 368 17.14 -27.48 46.36
CA ARG A 368 16.72 -26.41 47.27
C ARG A 368 17.76 -25.76 48.23
N ILE A 369 17.53 -24.46 48.40
CA ILE A 369 17.83 -23.52 49.50
C ILE A 369 19.21 -22.80 49.47
N ALA A 370 19.22 -21.57 48.95
CA ALA A 370 19.38 -20.32 49.70
C ALA A 370 19.01 -19.13 48.80
#